data_AF-M0B315-F1
#
_entry.id   AF-M0B315-F1
#
_cell.length_a   1.000
_cell.length_b   1.000
_cell.length_c   1.000
_cell.angle_alpha   90.00
_cell.angle_beta   90.00
_cell.angle_gamma   90.00
#
_symmetry.space_group_name_H-M   'P 1'
#
loop_
_entity.id
_entity.type
_entity.pdbx_description
1 polymer ?
#
loop_
_entity_poly.entity_id
_entity_poly.type
_entity_poly.pdbx_seq_one_letter_code
_entity_poly.pdbx_strand_id
1 'polypeptide(L)' 'MDEPSGQQIKEKLETFYSQDVTHGRLYPALNDLEEMGLIHKGEVDRRTNYYEATSRGRRELSADIRWRHQMAGVLDD' A
#
# COMPACT_ATOMS: atom_id res chain seq x y z
N MET A 1 -4.19 -6.85 13.27
CA MET A 1 -3.68 -6.02 12.17
C MET A 1 -3.43 -4.63 12.70
N ASP A 2 -2.43 -3.91 12.19
CA ASP A 2 -2.12 -2.55 12.64
C ASP A 2 -3.00 -1.46 11.99
N GLU A 3 -4.04 -1.84 11.21
CA GLU A 3 -5.07 -0.97 10.59
C GLU A 3 -4.62 0.49 10.41
N PRO A 4 -3.57 0.73 9.61
CA PRO A 4 -2.91 2.02 9.58
C PRO A 4 -3.82 3.06 8.96
N SER A 5 -3.86 4.23 9.58
CA SER A 5 -4.51 5.41 9.01
C SER A 5 -3.78 5.89 7.75
N GLY A 6 -4.48 6.62 6.89
CA GLY A 6 -3.87 7.27 5.73
C GLY A 6 -2.69 8.18 6.11
N GLN A 7 -2.74 8.83 7.28
CA GLN A 7 -1.64 9.64 7.79
C GLN A 7 -0.41 8.80 8.17
N GLN A 8 -0.60 7.67 8.85
CA GLN A 8 0.51 6.76 9.18
C GLN A 8 1.15 6.15 7.92
N ILE A 9 0.34 5.86 6.89
CA ILE A 9 0.86 5.41 5.59
C ILE A 9 1.72 6.51 4.96
N LYS A 10 1.23 7.77 4.96
CA LYS A 10 1.97 8.94 4.47
C LYS A 10 3.34 9.07 5.16
N GLU A 11 3.35 9.10 6.49
CA GLU A 11 4.57 9.28 7.28
C GLU A 11 5.60 8.16 7.03
N LYS A 12 5.14 6.91 6.91
CA LYS A 12 6.02 5.78 6.55
C LYS A 12 6.61 5.93 5.15
N LEU A 13 5.81 6.34 4.16
CA LEU A 13 6.29 6.56 2.80
C LEU A 13 7.28 7.72 2.73
N GLU A 14 7.00 8.83 3.42
CA GLU A 14 7.89 9.99 3.48
C GLU A 14 9.24 9.64 4.10
N THR A 15 9.21 8.84 5.17
CA THR A 15 10.42 8.31 5.82
C THR A 15 11.19 7.38 4.88
N PHE A 16 10.50 6.43 4.24
CA PHE A 16 11.13 5.43 3.39
C PHE A 16 11.80 6.04 2.15
N TYR A 17 11.12 6.99 1.49
CA TYR A 17 11.65 7.66 0.30
C TYR A 17 12.48 8.90 0.62
N SER A 18 12.53 9.34 1.88
CA SER A 18 13.16 10.61 2.30
C SER A 18 12.64 11.81 1.49
N GLN A 19 11.35 11.83 1.20
CA GLN A 19 10.69 12.77 0.29
C GLN A 19 9.25 13.05 0.75
N ASP A 20 8.78 14.28 0.56
CA ASP A 20 7.38 14.62 0.85
C ASP A 20 6.40 13.86 -0.06
N VAL A 21 5.32 13.35 0.53
CA VAL A 21 4.26 12.63 -0.17
C VAL A 21 2.99 13.47 -0.06
N THR A 22 2.55 14.05 -1.18
CA THR A 22 1.38 14.93 -1.15
C THR A 22 0.07 14.14 -0.96
N HIS A 23 -0.93 14.78 -0.34
CA HIS A 23 -2.29 14.22 -0.25
C HIS A 23 -2.86 13.87 -1.63
N GLY A 24 -2.65 14.75 -2.62
CA GLY A 24 -3.10 14.54 -4.00
C GLY A 24 -2.38 13.41 -4.74
N ARG A 25 -1.32 12.83 -4.18
CA ARG A 25 -0.68 11.63 -4.71
C ARG A 25 -1.10 10.39 -3.93
N LEU A 26 -1.14 10.49 -2.60
CA LEU A 26 -1.44 9.36 -1.74
C LEU A 26 -2.89 8.89 -1.86
N TYR A 27 -3.84 9.80 -1.69
CA TYR A 27 -5.26 9.41 -1.59
C TYR A 27 -5.83 8.90 -2.92
N PRO A 28 -5.48 9.47 -4.09
CA PRO A 28 -5.85 8.87 -5.37
C PRO A 28 -5.27 7.45 -5.53
N ALA A 29 -4.00 7.23 -5.17
CA ALA A 29 -3.42 5.89 -5.24
C ALA A 29 -4.11 4.89 -4.30
N LEU A 30 -4.49 5.30 -3.08
CA LEU A 30 -5.27 4.45 -2.18
C LEU A 30 -6.67 4.15 -2.74
N ASN A 31 -7.32 5.14 -3.35
CA ASN A 31 -8.61 4.96 -4.00
C ASN A 31 -8.52 3.98 -5.17
N ASP A 32 -7.51 4.11 -6.03
CA ASP A 32 -7.28 3.19 -7.14
C ASP A 32 -7.08 1.75 -6.64
N LEU A 33 -6.26 1.56 -5.59
CA LEU A 33 -6.03 0.25 -4.99
C LEU A 33 -7.31 -0.35 -4.35
N GLU A 34 -8.17 0.50 -3.78
CA GLU A 34 -9.47 0.10 -3.25
C GLU A 34 -10.42 -0.33 -4.37
N GLU A 35 -10.54 0.47 -5.43
CA GLU A 35 -11.35 0.17 -6.62
C GLU A 35 -10.89 -1.12 -7.32
N MET A 36 -9.58 -1.38 -7.35
CA MET A 36 -9.01 -2.63 -7.84
C MET A 36 -9.28 -3.84 -6.91
N GLY A 37 -9.77 -3.62 -5.70
CA GLY A 37 -10.02 -4.64 -4.68
C GLY A 37 -8.74 -5.20 -4.04
N LEU A 38 -7.63 -4.46 -4.12
CA LEU A 38 -6.33 -4.86 -3.56
C LEU A 38 -6.20 -4.44 -2.10
N ILE A 39 -6.86 -3.36 -1.70
CA ILE A 39 -6.98 -2.95 -0.30
C ILE A 39 -8.46 -2.79 0.08
N HIS A 40 -8.74 -2.96 1.35
CA HIS A 40 -9.99 -2.58 2.00
C HIS A 40 -9.76 -1.27 2.75
N LYS A 41 -10.71 -0.36 2.63
CA LYS A 41 -10.79 0.86 3.42
C LYS A 41 -11.92 0.72 4.44
N GLY A 42 -11.61 0.97 5.70
CA GLY A 42 -12.61 1.08 6.75
C GLY A 42 -12.53 2.40 7.48
N GLU A 43 -13.61 2.76 8.18
CA GLU A 43 -13.70 3.98 8.95
C GLU A 43 -13.31 3.71 10.41
N VAL A 44 -12.34 4.45 10.94
CA VAL A 44 -12.02 4.47 12.38
C VAL A 44 -12.93 5.48 13.08
N ASP A 45 -13.06 6.67 12.49
CA ASP A 45 -13.94 7.75 12.93
C ASP A 45 -14.32 8.62 11.71
N ARG A 46 -15.18 9.63 11.92
CA ARG A 46 -15.69 10.51 10.85
C ARG A 46 -14.63 11.20 9.98
N ARG A 47 -13.37 11.24 10.44
CA ARG A 47 -12.23 11.88 9.77
C ARG A 47 -11.12 10.90 9.40
N THR A 48 -11.02 9.77 10.11
CA THR A 48 -9.89 8.84 9.98
C THR A 48 -10.34 7.53 9.33
N ASN A 49 -9.78 7.22 8.17
CA ASN A 49 -9.90 5.91 7.53
C ASN A 49 -8.65 5.07 7.82
N TYR A 50 -8.84 3.77 8.02
CA TYR A 50 -7.78 2.76 8.00
C TYR A 50 -7.77 2.00 6.67
N TYR A 51 -6.61 1.43 6.34
CA TYR A 51 -6.44 0.65 5.11
C TYR A 51 -5.75 -0.68 5.41
N GLU A 52 -6.28 -1.76 4.86
CA GLU A 52 -5.72 -3.10 4.99
C GLU A 52 -5.60 -3.78 3.62
N ALA A 53 -4.52 -4.51 3.37
CA ALA A 53 -4.43 -5.34 2.18
C ALA A 53 -5.50 -6.45 2.20
N THR A 54 -6.20 -6.66 1.08
CA THR A 54 -7.09 -7.82 0.95
C THR A 54 -6.27 -9.09 0.73
N SER A 55 -6.89 -10.26 0.88
CA SER A 55 -6.25 -11.53 0.51
C SER A 55 -5.84 -11.56 -0.97
N ARG A 56 -6.62 -10.91 -1.84
CA ARG A 56 -6.25 -10.71 -3.25
C ARG A 56 -5.03 -9.80 -3.35
N GLY A 57 -5.03 -8.64 -2.70
CA GLY A 57 -3.90 -7.70 -2.70
C GLY A 57 -2.58 -8.35 -2.27
N ARG A 58 -2.59 -9.12 -1.18
CA ARG A 58 -1.41 -9.86 -0.71
C ARG A 58 -0.90 -10.87 -1.74
N ARG A 59 -1.80 -11.58 -2.42
CA ARG A 59 -1.45 -12.56 -3.46
C ARG A 59 -0.84 -11.88 -4.69
N GLU A 60 -1.47 -10.83 -5.20
CA GLU A 60 -0.99 -10.09 -6.38
C GLU A 60 0.37 -9.43 -6.09
N LEU A 61 0.54 -8.81 -4.92
CA LEU A 61 1.82 -8.24 -4.50
C LEU A 61 2.92 -9.31 -4.43
N SER A 62 2.62 -10.47 -3.86
CA SER A 62 3.58 -11.57 -3.79
C SER A 62 3.95 -12.11 -5.17
N ALA A 63 2.99 -12.15 -6.11
CA ALA A 63 3.24 -12.57 -7.49
C ALA A 63 4.11 -11.55 -8.24
N ASP A 64 3.84 -10.26 -8.09
CA ASP A 64 4.62 -9.17 -8.68
C ASP A 64 6.06 -9.14 -8.13
N ILE A 65 6.25 -9.29 -6.81
CA ILE A 65 7.59 -9.39 -6.20
C ILE A 65 8.35 -10.59 -6.79
N ARG A 66 7.74 -11.78 -6.82
CA ARG A 66 8.39 -12.97 -7.40
C ARG A 66 8.78 -12.76 -8.87
N TRP A 67 7.87 -12.18 -9.66
CA TRP A 67 8.13 -11.86 -11.06
C TRP A 67 9.31 -10.88 -11.21
N ARG A 68 9.36 -9.81 -10.41
CA ARG A 68 10.47 -8.85 -10.41
C ARG A 68 11.79 -9.48 -10.01
N HIS A 69 11.80 -10.35 -9.01
CA HIS A 69 12.99 -11.11 -8.60
C HIS A 69 13.50 -12.01 -9.73
N GLN A 70 12.61 -12.77 -10.38
CA GLN A 70 12.97 -13.63 -11.51
C GLN A 70 13.53 -12.82 -12.69
N MET A 71 12.96 -11.66 -12.98
CA MET A 71 13.42 -10.77 -14.05
C MET A 71 14.73 -10.04 -13.73
N ALA A 72 14.97 -9.71 -12.45
CA ALA A 72 16.17 -9.02 -12.02
C ALA A 72 17.42 -9.92 -11.95
N GLY A 73 17.28 -11.24 -12.14
CA GLY A 73 18.40 -12.19 -12.09
C GLY A 73 19.09 -12.27 -10.72
N VAL A 74 18.49 -11.68 -9.68
CA VAL A 74 18.97 -11.81 -8.29
C VAL A 74 18.52 -13.18 -7.80
N LEU A 75 19.40 -14.14 -8.07
CA LEU A 75 19.33 -15.50 -7.58
C LEU A 75 19.37 -15.46 -6.06
N ASP A 76 18.39 -16.12 -5.46
CA ASP A 76 18.59 -16.81 -4.19
C ASP A 76 19.84 -17.70 -4.33
N ASP A 77 20.81 -17.45 -3.46
CA ASP A 77 21.80 -18.44 -2.99
C ASP A 77 21.48 -18.70 -1.51
#